data_AF-A0A3R7I2P5-F1
#
_entry.id   AF-A0A3R7I2P5-F1
#
_cell.length_a   1.000
_cell.length_b   1.000
_cell.length_c   1.000
_cell.angle_alpha   90.00
_cell.angle_beta   90.00
_cell.angle_gamma   90.00
#
_symmetry.space_group_name_H-M   'P 1'
#
loop_
_entity.id
_entity.type
_entity.pdbx_description
1 polymer ?
#
loop_
_entity_poly.entity_id
_entity_poly.type
_entity_poly.pdbx_seq_one_letter_code
_entity_poly.pdbx_strand_id
1 'polypeptide(L)'
;MIVRRPVRVDLLVSEDPPQSGVECLLDSHRRLGHDCRLVRLAERSSAAGRIAGVADERPADVVRSRASALWSLPLQRQMERGGLLIVNSPDGQLAGRDKWICVQRLVSSGVPVLPTMVATSVTGVVDLIAHLGDTLVIKPLTGHSGRGVVQATGLEAITRVLGRAGARRRIVQPFADTNGQDLRLVVIGGQVVAAYRRTAPSGE
;
A
#
# COMPACT_ATOMS: atom_id res chain seq x y z
N MET A 1 13.80 -7.31 -35.51
CA MET A 1 13.01 -8.21 -34.65
C MET A 1 13.74 -8.31 -33.31
N ILE A 2 13.28 -7.62 -32.26
CA ILE A 2 13.95 -7.70 -30.95
C ILE A 2 13.61 -9.06 -30.36
N VAL A 3 14.53 -10.02 -30.45
CA VAL A 3 14.43 -11.28 -29.71
C VAL A 3 14.51 -10.94 -28.23
N ARG A 4 13.36 -10.84 -27.56
CA ARG A 4 13.31 -10.63 -26.11
C ARG A 4 13.73 -11.95 -25.46
N ARG A 5 14.95 -11.98 -24.93
CA ARG A 5 15.43 -13.10 -24.10
C ARG A 5 14.47 -13.32 -22.93
N PRO A 6 14.14 -14.57 -22.56
CA PRO A 6 13.42 -14.87 -21.33
C PRO A 6 14.08 -14.20 -20.12
N VAL A 7 13.28 -13.46 -19.36
CA VAL A 7 13.67 -12.80 -18.12
C VAL A 7 13.24 -13.69 -16.96
N ARG A 8 14.09 -13.83 -15.94
CA ARG A 8 13.78 -14.52 -14.69
C ARG A 8 13.06 -13.56 -13.74
N VAL A 9 11.78 -13.83 -13.48
CA VAL A 9 10.92 -13.06 -12.60
C VAL A 9 10.68 -13.83 -11.31
N ASP A 10 11.14 -13.27 -10.19
CA ASP A 10 10.79 -13.75 -8.86
C ASP A 10 9.55 -12.98 -8.35
N LEU A 11 8.47 -13.68 -8.04
CA LEU A 11 7.26 -13.09 -7.48
C LEU A 11 7.25 -13.32 -5.96
N LEU A 12 7.47 -12.25 -5.20
CA LEU A 12 7.65 -12.31 -3.75
C LEU A 12 6.32 -12.21 -3.01
N VAL A 13 6.01 -13.17 -2.14
CA VAL A 13 4.77 -13.19 -1.34
C VAL A 13 5.06 -13.42 0.14
N SER A 14 4.22 -12.87 1.02
CA SER A 14 4.29 -13.05 2.47
C SER A 14 3.12 -13.83 3.07
N GLU A 15 2.07 -14.07 2.28
CA GLU A 15 0.86 -14.78 2.68
C GLU A 15 0.84 -16.17 2.03
N ASP A 16 0.23 -17.13 2.72
CA ASP A 16 -0.06 -18.47 2.19
C ASP A 16 -1.49 -18.88 2.59
N PRO A 17 -2.40 -19.15 1.63
CA PRO A 17 -2.23 -19.01 0.18
C PRO A 17 -2.03 -17.54 -0.25
N PRO A 18 -1.40 -17.29 -1.41
CA PRO A 18 -1.27 -15.94 -1.94
C PRO A 18 -2.62 -15.38 -2.41
N GLN A 19 -2.73 -14.05 -2.49
CA GLN A 19 -3.91 -13.38 -3.04
C GLN A 19 -4.11 -13.71 -4.52
N SER A 20 -5.37 -13.78 -4.98
CA SER A 20 -5.74 -14.18 -6.36
C SER A 20 -5.00 -13.43 -7.48
N GLY A 21 -4.64 -12.17 -7.26
CA GLY A 21 -3.87 -11.38 -8.24
C GLY A 21 -2.44 -11.88 -8.48
N VAL A 22 -1.88 -12.70 -7.59
CA VAL A 22 -0.54 -13.31 -7.73
C VAL A 22 -0.52 -14.33 -8.86
N GLU A 23 -1.53 -15.20 -8.93
CA GLU A 23 -1.62 -16.25 -9.95
C GLU A 23 -1.79 -15.63 -11.34
N CYS A 24 -2.67 -14.63 -11.47
CA CYS A 24 -2.86 -13.89 -12.71
C CYS A 24 -1.55 -13.26 -13.23
N LEU A 25 -0.71 -12.73 -12.33
CA LEU A 25 0.59 -12.16 -12.68
C LEU A 25 1.59 -13.23 -13.13
N LEU A 26 1.66 -14.37 -12.44
CA LEU A 26 2.52 -15.49 -12.85
C LEU A 26 2.15 -15.99 -14.25
N ASP A 27 0.86 -16.21 -14.48
CA ASP A 27 0.37 -16.71 -15.76
C ASP A 27 0.61 -15.71 -16.89
N SER A 28 0.45 -14.41 -16.61
CA SER A 28 0.77 -13.35 -17.57
C SER A 28 2.26 -13.36 -17.95
N HIS A 29 3.16 -13.50 -16.99
CA HIS A 29 4.60 -13.58 -17.28
C HIS A 29 4.97 -14.85 -18.03
N ARG A 30 4.39 -16.00 -17.68
CA ARG A 30 4.59 -17.28 -18.39
C ARG A 30 4.13 -17.20 -19.85
N ARG A 31 2.97 -16.60 -20.11
CA ARG A 31 2.46 -16.39 -21.48
C ARG A 31 3.38 -15.51 -22.34
N LEU A 32 4.15 -14.62 -21.71
CA LEU A 32 5.15 -13.79 -22.38
C LEU A 32 6.52 -14.49 -22.55
N GLY A 33 6.64 -15.76 -22.17
CA GLY A 33 7.86 -16.55 -22.29
C GLY A 33 8.92 -16.23 -21.23
N HIS A 34 8.52 -15.74 -20.05
CA HIS A 34 9.42 -15.46 -18.93
C HIS A 34 9.49 -16.62 -17.94
N ASP A 35 10.67 -16.84 -17.37
CA ASP A 35 10.89 -17.82 -16.31
C ASP A 35 10.38 -17.24 -14.99
N CYS A 36 9.39 -17.88 -14.38
CA CYS A 36 8.75 -17.34 -13.18
C CYS A 36 8.97 -18.25 -11.98
N ARG A 37 9.31 -17.68 -10.82
CA ARG A 37 9.40 -18.38 -9.55
C ARG A 37 8.58 -17.66 -8.49
N LEU A 38 7.71 -18.40 -7.80
CA LEU A 38 7.04 -17.90 -6.61
C LEU A 38 7.99 -18.02 -5.42
N VAL A 39 8.29 -16.92 -4.76
CA VAL A 39 9.16 -16.87 -3.58
C VAL A 39 8.33 -16.55 -2.35
N ARG A 40 8.14 -17.55 -1.49
CA ARG A 40 7.38 -17.43 -0.24
C ARG A 40 8.30 -17.02 0.89
N LEU A 41 8.11 -15.81 1.40
CA LEU A 41 8.96 -15.25 2.45
C LEU A 41 8.86 -16.00 3.78
N ALA A 42 7.70 -16.59 4.09
CA ALA A 42 7.50 -17.35 5.33
C ALA A 42 8.37 -18.61 5.41
N GLU A 43 8.78 -19.16 4.28
CA GLU A 43 9.59 -20.38 4.17
C GLU A 43 11.10 -20.09 4.14
N ARG A 44 11.48 -18.81 4.22
CA ARG A 44 12.86 -18.37 4.05
C ARG A 44 13.37 -17.77 5.34
N SER A 45 14.43 -18.36 5.89
CA SER A 45 15.19 -17.73 6.95
C SER A 45 16.05 -16.61 6.35
N SER A 46 15.95 -15.40 6.90
CA SER A 46 16.85 -14.29 6.55
C SER A 46 17.89 -14.12 7.66
N ALA A 47 19.17 -14.18 7.30
CA ALA A 47 20.24 -13.61 8.11
C ALA A 47 20.46 -12.15 7.66
N ALA A 48 20.85 -11.27 8.58
CA ALA A 48 21.32 -9.94 8.20
C ALA A 48 22.45 -10.09 7.15
N GLY A 49 22.20 -9.66 5.90
CA GLY A 49 23.16 -9.79 4.81
C GLY A 49 23.00 -10.98 3.87
N ARG A 50 22.18 -12.01 4.17
CA ARG A 50 21.90 -13.14 3.26
C ARG A 50 20.48 -13.70 3.41
N ILE A 51 19.82 -13.98 2.29
CA ILE A 51 18.57 -14.75 2.28
C ILE A 51 18.94 -16.23 2.14
N ALA A 52 18.72 -17.03 3.18
CA ALA A 52 18.98 -18.47 3.12
C ALA A 52 18.04 -19.12 2.08
N GLY A 53 18.61 -19.98 1.23
CA GLY A 53 17.88 -20.69 0.18
C GLY A 53 17.76 -19.95 -1.17
N VAL A 54 18.40 -18.78 -1.33
CA VAL A 54 18.60 -18.14 -2.66
C VAL A 54 20.00 -18.46 -3.23
N ALA A 55 20.85 -19.15 -2.48
CA ALA A 55 22.29 -19.24 -2.71
C ALA A 55 22.74 -20.14 -3.88
N ASP A 56 21.89 -21.01 -4.43
CA ASP A 56 22.29 -21.99 -5.47
C ASP A 56 21.53 -21.87 -6.80
N GLU A 57 20.64 -20.89 -6.96
CA GLU A 57 19.86 -20.72 -8.20
C GLU A 57 20.27 -19.44 -8.95
N ARG A 58 20.15 -19.47 -10.29
CA ARG A 58 20.35 -18.28 -11.14
C ARG A 58 19.60 -17.09 -10.52
N PRO A 59 20.28 -15.95 -10.25
CA PRO A 59 19.64 -14.80 -9.63
C PRO A 59 18.52 -14.26 -10.53
N ALA A 60 17.47 -13.72 -9.89
CA ALA A 60 16.38 -13.10 -10.62
C ALA A 60 16.86 -11.88 -11.39
N ASP A 61 16.35 -11.69 -12.61
CA ASP A 61 16.59 -10.46 -13.36
C ASP A 61 15.67 -9.34 -12.82
N VAL A 62 14.48 -9.69 -12.30
CA VAL A 62 13.54 -8.78 -11.64
C VAL A 62 12.76 -9.47 -10.53
N VAL A 63 12.51 -8.76 -9.44
CA VAL A 63 11.63 -9.19 -8.34
C VAL A 63 10.34 -8.37 -8.38
N ARG A 64 9.20 -9.04 -8.55
CA ARG A 64 7.86 -8.46 -8.44
C ARG A 64 7.36 -8.68 -7.02
N SER A 65 7.29 -7.64 -6.21
CA SER A 65 6.83 -7.76 -4.82
C SER A 65 5.32 -7.69 -4.70
N ARG A 66 4.75 -8.74 -4.12
CA ARG A 66 3.34 -8.86 -3.71
C ARG A 66 3.22 -9.13 -2.20
N ALA A 67 4.32 -9.03 -1.45
CA ALA A 67 4.37 -9.27 -0.02
C ALA A 67 3.68 -8.15 0.75
N SER A 68 2.55 -8.42 1.40
CA SER A 68 1.76 -7.45 2.19
C SER A 68 2.37 -7.09 3.54
N ALA A 69 3.22 -7.95 4.11
CA ALA A 69 3.75 -7.77 5.44
C ALA A 69 4.88 -6.71 5.49
N LEU A 70 4.78 -5.74 6.41
CA LEU A 70 5.75 -4.63 6.52
C LEU A 70 7.17 -5.08 6.90
N TRP A 71 7.29 -6.18 7.65
CA TRP A 71 8.59 -6.75 8.01
C TRP A 71 9.42 -7.19 6.79
N SER A 72 8.79 -7.39 5.63
CA SER A 72 9.48 -7.76 4.39
C SER A 72 10.24 -6.59 3.75
N LEU A 73 9.94 -5.33 4.10
CA LEU A 73 10.53 -4.16 3.44
C LEU A 73 12.05 -4.05 3.65
N PRO A 74 12.63 -4.26 4.86
CA PRO A 74 14.08 -4.31 5.05
C PRO A 74 14.77 -5.37 4.19
N LEU A 75 14.17 -6.56 4.07
CA LEU A 75 14.69 -7.64 3.23
C LEU A 75 14.72 -7.23 1.76
N GLN A 76 13.64 -6.63 1.27
CA GLN A 76 13.57 -6.14 -0.10
C GLN A 76 14.56 -4.99 -0.35
N ARG A 77 14.81 -4.11 0.63
CA ARG A 77 15.89 -3.09 0.55
C ARG A 77 17.26 -3.73 0.47
N GLN A 78 17.49 -4.83 1.18
CA GLN A 78 18.74 -5.57 1.08
C GLN A 78 18.92 -6.19 -0.31
N MET A 79 17.85 -6.78 -0.88
CA MET A 79 17.85 -7.28 -2.27
C MET A 79 18.17 -6.15 -3.26
N GLU A 80 17.52 -5.00 -3.11
CA GLU A 80 17.72 -3.81 -3.97
C GLU A 80 19.17 -3.30 -3.91
N ARG A 81 19.75 -3.21 -2.70
CA ARG A 81 21.17 -2.86 -2.51
C ARG A 81 22.13 -3.90 -3.10
N GLY A 82 21.70 -5.15 -3.22
CA GLY A 82 22.43 -6.23 -3.89
C GLY A 82 22.35 -6.19 -5.41
N GLY A 83 21.71 -5.16 -6.00
CA GLY A 83 21.59 -4.97 -7.44
C GLY A 83 20.33 -5.57 -8.07
N LEU A 84 19.42 -6.15 -7.28
CA LEU A 84 18.16 -6.67 -7.81
C LEU A 84 17.14 -5.54 -8.04
N LEU A 85 16.50 -5.54 -9.21
CA LEU A 85 15.39 -4.64 -9.48
C LEU A 85 14.13 -5.11 -8.74
N ILE A 86 13.63 -4.32 -7.79
CA ILE A 86 12.38 -4.62 -7.05
C ILE A 86 11.23 -3.75 -7.56
N VAL A 87 10.14 -4.39 -7.99
CA VAL A 87 8.93 -3.73 -8.50
C VAL A 87 7.72 -4.11 -7.66
N ASN A 88 7.07 -3.19 -6.94
CA ASN A 88 7.45 -1.79 -6.72
C ASN A 88 8.62 -1.69 -5.72
N SER A 89 9.39 -0.59 -5.74
CA SER A 89 10.50 -0.41 -4.80
C SER A 89 10.03 -0.47 -3.33
N PRO A 90 10.89 -0.85 -2.37
CA PRO A 90 10.52 -0.90 -0.96
C PRO A 90 10.03 0.44 -0.42
N ASP A 91 10.61 1.54 -0.89
CA ASP A 91 10.19 2.90 -0.56
C ASP A 91 8.79 3.22 -1.12
N GLY A 92 8.53 2.89 -2.39
CA GLY A 92 7.21 3.04 -2.99
C GLY A 92 6.14 2.19 -2.30
N GLN A 93 6.49 0.98 -1.87
CA GLN A 93 5.60 0.13 -1.08
C GLN A 93 5.28 0.73 0.30
N LEU A 94 6.28 1.28 1.00
CA LEU A 94 6.06 1.94 2.28
C LEU A 94 5.13 3.16 2.12
N ALA A 95 5.42 4.01 1.14
CA ALA A 95 4.61 5.18 0.84
C ALA A 95 3.16 4.83 0.46
N GLY A 96 2.95 3.74 -0.29
CA GLY A 96 1.61 3.27 -0.62
C GLY A 96 0.84 2.63 0.55
N ARG A 97 1.53 2.20 1.60
CA ARG A 97 0.91 1.54 2.78
C ARG A 97 0.62 2.48 3.93
N ASP A 98 1.39 3.56 4.05
CA ASP A 98 1.20 4.58 5.06
C ASP A 98 0.51 5.81 4.44
N LYS A 99 -0.73 6.07 4.87
CA LYS A 99 -1.55 7.17 4.34
C LYS A 99 -0.94 8.55 4.61
N TRP A 100 -0.18 8.71 5.69
CA TRP A 100 0.47 9.97 5.99
C TRP A 100 1.64 10.23 5.04
N ILE A 101 2.51 9.23 4.84
CA ILE A 101 3.60 9.34 3.85
C ILE A 101 3.02 9.59 2.46
N CYS A 102 1.96 8.87 2.08
CA CYS A 102 1.28 9.05 0.80
C CYS A 102 0.81 10.49 0.60
N VAL A 103 0.02 11.02 1.55
CA VAL A 103 -0.52 12.39 1.49
C VAL A 103 0.60 13.41 1.41
N GLN A 104 1.66 13.27 2.21
CA GLN A 104 2.81 14.19 2.17
C GLN A 104 3.48 14.20 0.80
N ARG A 105 3.66 13.04 0.17
CA ARG A 105 4.24 12.93 -1.18
C ARG A 105 3.36 13.52 -2.26
N LEU A 106 2.04 13.34 -2.15
CA LEU A 106 1.08 13.92 -3.08
C LEU A 106 1.12 15.44 -3.00
N VAL A 107 1.08 16.00 -1.79
CA VAL A 107 1.18 17.45 -1.54
C VAL A 107 2.50 18.00 -2.07
N SER A 108 3.64 17.38 -1.75
CA SER A 108 4.95 17.85 -2.23
C SER A 108 5.11 17.77 -3.75
N SER A 109 4.28 16.97 -4.42
CA SER A 109 4.25 16.83 -5.88
C SER A 109 3.17 17.68 -6.54
N GLY A 110 2.46 18.53 -5.79
CA GLY A 110 1.38 19.38 -6.31
C GLY A 110 0.10 18.63 -6.66
N VAL A 111 -0.06 17.39 -6.22
CA VAL A 111 -1.30 16.61 -6.45
C VAL A 111 -2.35 17.04 -5.41
N PRO A 112 -3.55 17.47 -5.85
CA PRO A 112 -4.61 17.87 -4.93
C PRO A 112 -5.03 16.71 -4.02
N VAL A 113 -5.16 17.01 -2.72
CA VAL A 113 -5.67 16.10 -1.70
C VAL A 113 -6.61 16.85 -0.78
N LEU A 114 -7.49 16.14 -0.09
CA LEU A 114 -8.28 16.74 0.99
C LEU A 114 -7.35 17.31 2.08
N PRO A 115 -7.72 18.42 2.74
CA PRO A 115 -7.07 18.85 3.96
C PRO A 115 -6.94 17.68 4.93
N THR A 116 -5.72 17.43 5.41
CA THR A 116 -5.40 16.21 6.15
C THR A 116 -4.54 16.54 7.36
N MET A 117 -4.95 16.07 8.53
CA MET A 117 -4.19 16.21 9.78
C MET A 117 -3.94 14.84 10.42
N VAL A 118 -2.97 14.79 11.32
CA VAL A 118 -2.69 13.61 12.16
C VAL A 118 -3.08 13.90 13.59
N ALA A 119 -3.89 13.04 14.18
CA ALA A 119 -4.31 13.11 15.58
C ALA A 119 -3.76 11.91 16.35
N THR A 120 -3.25 12.14 17.56
CA THR A 120 -2.69 11.07 18.43
C THR A 120 -3.48 10.86 19.71
N SER A 121 -4.38 11.77 20.03
CA SER A 121 -5.14 11.84 21.28
C SER A 121 -6.33 12.79 21.12
N VAL A 122 -7.18 12.85 22.15
CA VAL A 122 -8.33 13.78 22.24
C VAL A 122 -7.91 15.24 22.46
N THR A 123 -6.65 15.48 22.78
CA THR A 123 -6.09 16.83 22.89
C THR A 123 -6.00 17.45 21.49
N GLY A 124 -6.71 18.54 21.24
CA GLY A 124 -6.73 19.22 19.93
C GLY A 124 -7.92 18.87 19.03
N VAL A 125 -8.95 18.18 19.53
CA VAL A 125 -10.18 17.94 18.72
C VAL A 125 -10.87 19.24 18.33
N VAL A 126 -10.88 20.23 19.21
CA VAL A 126 -11.42 21.56 18.90
C VAL A 126 -10.66 22.18 17.72
N ASP A 127 -9.34 22.09 17.72
CA ASP A 127 -8.50 22.58 16.61
C ASP A 127 -8.77 21.80 15.32
N LEU A 128 -8.90 20.46 15.40
CA LEU A 128 -9.26 19.65 14.22
C LEU A 128 -10.58 20.12 13.61
N ILE A 129 -11.60 20.36 14.43
CA ILE A 129 -12.92 20.81 13.96
C ILE A 129 -12.82 22.22 13.35
N ALA A 130 -12.07 23.12 13.99
CA ALA A 130 -11.86 24.47 13.49
C ALA A 130 -11.18 24.48 12.09
N HIS A 131 -10.28 23.54 11.82
CA HIS A 131 -9.53 23.48 10.55
C HIS A 131 -10.20 22.62 9.47
N LEU A 132 -10.92 21.55 9.84
CA LEU A 132 -11.41 20.53 8.91
C LEU A 132 -12.94 20.45 8.83
N GLY A 133 -13.67 21.18 9.69
CA GLY A 133 -15.12 21.06 9.83
C GLY A 133 -15.56 20.05 10.88
N ASP A 134 -16.86 19.94 11.10
CA ASP A 134 -17.44 19.15 12.19
C ASP A 134 -17.73 17.69 11.80
N THR A 135 -17.70 17.35 10.52
CA THR A 135 -17.95 16.01 9.99
C THR A 135 -16.66 15.44 9.40
N LEU A 136 -16.04 14.54 10.13
CA LEU A 136 -14.68 14.06 9.86
C LEU A 136 -14.66 12.55 9.58
N VAL A 137 -13.74 12.14 8.71
CA VAL A 137 -13.36 10.75 8.47
C VAL A 137 -12.02 10.46 9.14
N ILE A 138 -12.04 9.52 10.08
CA ILE A 138 -10.91 9.14 10.92
C ILE A 138 -10.42 7.75 10.48
N LYS A 139 -9.12 7.64 10.14
CA LYS A 139 -8.53 6.45 9.51
C LYS A 139 -7.23 6.06 10.21
N PRO A 140 -6.91 4.77 10.43
CA PRO A 140 -5.55 4.37 10.77
C PRO A 140 -4.58 4.69 9.64
N LEU A 141 -3.33 5.01 10.02
CA LEU A 141 -2.24 5.28 9.07
C LEU A 141 -2.04 4.12 8.09
N THR A 142 -2.01 2.91 8.62
CA THR A 142 -1.88 1.67 7.86
C THR A 142 -3.20 0.90 7.88
N GLY A 143 -3.42 0.05 6.87
CA GLY A 143 -4.63 -0.77 6.75
C GLY A 143 -5.25 -0.69 5.37
N HIS A 144 -6.08 -1.67 5.07
CA HIS A 144 -6.68 -1.92 3.75
C HIS A 144 -8.18 -2.21 3.88
N SER A 145 -8.89 -2.19 2.75
CA SER A 145 -10.30 -2.60 2.64
C SER A 145 -11.26 -1.86 3.60
N GLY A 146 -11.02 -0.57 3.86
CA GLY A 146 -11.91 0.24 4.71
C GLY A 146 -11.84 -0.07 6.22
N ARG A 147 -11.01 -1.03 6.65
CA ARG A 147 -10.94 -1.42 8.07
C ARG A 147 -10.47 -0.25 8.94
N GLY A 148 -11.28 0.06 9.96
CA GLY A 148 -11.00 1.12 10.92
C GLY A 148 -11.22 2.53 10.38
N VAL A 149 -11.88 2.69 9.23
CA VAL A 149 -12.39 3.99 8.76
C VAL A 149 -13.69 4.28 9.48
N VAL A 150 -13.80 5.45 10.10
CA VAL A 150 -14.99 5.88 10.85
C VAL A 150 -15.34 7.31 10.46
N GLN A 151 -16.60 7.54 10.11
CA GLN A 151 -17.17 8.88 10.02
C GLN A 151 -17.72 9.30 11.39
N ALA A 152 -17.42 10.52 11.82
CA ALA A 152 -17.92 11.07 13.07
C ALA A 152 -18.27 12.56 12.88
N THR A 153 -19.42 12.95 13.42
CA THR A 153 -19.91 14.34 13.37
C THR A 153 -20.03 14.91 14.76
N GLY A 154 -19.46 16.09 14.97
CA GLY A 154 -19.51 16.84 16.22
C GLY A 154 -18.43 16.43 17.22
N LEU A 155 -18.16 17.35 18.15
CA LEU A 155 -17.08 17.26 19.14
C LEU A 155 -17.12 15.95 19.94
N GLU A 156 -18.29 15.57 20.46
CA GLU A 156 -18.43 14.39 21.31
C GLU A 156 -18.12 13.10 20.54
N ALA A 157 -18.67 12.94 19.33
CA ALA A 157 -18.48 11.75 18.52
C ALA A 157 -17.01 11.60 18.07
N ILE A 158 -16.39 12.70 17.61
CA ILE A 158 -14.99 12.72 17.19
C ILE A 158 -14.07 12.40 18.38
N THR A 159 -14.31 13.03 19.53
CA THR A 159 -13.56 12.77 20.77
C THR A 159 -13.68 11.31 21.19
N ARG A 160 -14.87 10.73 21.11
CA ARG A 160 -15.10 9.31 21.44
C ARG A 160 -14.33 8.38 20.52
N VAL A 161 -14.31 8.63 19.21
CA VAL A 161 -13.59 7.79 18.23
C VAL A 161 -12.08 7.88 18.46
N LEU A 162 -11.54 9.08 18.66
CA LEU A 162 -10.12 9.28 18.94
C LEU A 162 -9.71 8.71 20.31
N GLY A 163 -10.56 8.87 21.34
CA GLY A 163 -10.33 8.29 22.66
C GLY A 163 -10.21 6.76 22.62
N ARG A 164 -11.05 6.08 21.82
CA ARG A 164 -10.96 4.63 21.60
C ARG A 164 -9.69 4.20 20.86
N ALA A 165 -9.05 5.09 20.10
CA ALA A 165 -7.80 4.78 19.42
C ALA A 165 -6.60 4.68 20.39
N GLY A 166 -6.71 5.29 21.58
CA GLY A 166 -5.60 5.43 22.52
C GLY A 166 -4.46 6.24 21.92
N ALA A 167 -3.21 5.85 22.20
CA ALA A 167 -2.00 6.52 21.67
C ALA A 167 -1.73 6.28 20.17
N ARG A 168 -2.62 5.57 19.45
CA ARG A 168 -2.42 5.25 18.03
C ARG A 168 -2.76 6.46 17.17
N ARG A 169 -1.79 6.88 16.35
CA ARG A 169 -1.97 7.97 15.39
C ARG A 169 -3.07 7.65 14.37
N ARG A 170 -3.89 8.65 14.05
CA ARG A 170 -4.96 8.61 13.04
C ARG A 170 -4.80 9.73 12.04
N ILE A 171 -5.12 9.44 10.80
CA ILE A 171 -5.39 10.45 9.77
C ILE A 171 -6.81 10.95 9.96
N VAL A 172 -6.98 12.26 9.92
CA VAL A 172 -8.27 12.94 10.01
C VAL A 172 -8.43 13.83 8.79
N GLN A 173 -9.56 13.70 8.12
CA GLN A 173 -9.92 14.44 6.90
C GLN A 173 -11.38 14.87 6.97
N PRO A 174 -11.78 15.96 6.30
CA PRO A 174 -13.19 16.27 6.09
C PRO A 174 -13.89 15.11 5.39
N PHE A 175 -15.16 14.91 5.71
CA PHE A 175 -16.01 14.06 4.89
C PHE A 175 -16.25 14.73 3.52
N ALA A 176 -15.94 14.01 2.46
CA ALA A 176 -16.24 14.43 1.10
C ALA A 176 -17.45 13.64 0.62
N ASP A 177 -18.54 14.34 0.31
CA ASP A 177 -19.72 13.73 -0.29
C ASP A 177 -19.43 13.38 -1.75
N THR A 178 -19.16 12.10 -1.99
CA THR A 178 -18.89 11.57 -3.33
C THR A 178 -20.09 10.82 -3.91
N ASN A 179 -21.28 10.94 -3.32
CA ASN A 179 -22.43 10.08 -3.63
C ASN A 179 -22.09 8.58 -3.55
N GLY A 180 -21.22 8.22 -2.61
CA GLY A 180 -20.72 6.84 -2.45
C GLY A 180 -19.84 6.37 -3.61
N GLN A 181 -19.30 7.25 -4.44
CA GLN A 181 -18.50 6.86 -5.61
C GLN A 181 -17.02 7.18 -5.44
N ASP A 182 -16.16 6.35 -6.02
CA ASP A 182 -14.75 6.69 -6.22
C ASP A 182 -14.24 6.19 -7.58
N LEU A 183 -13.32 6.96 -8.18
CA LEU A 183 -12.64 6.57 -9.41
C LEU A 183 -11.30 5.94 -9.05
N ARG A 184 -11.05 4.73 -9.58
CA ARG A 184 -9.77 4.04 -9.43
C ARG A 184 -9.05 3.94 -10.75
N LEU A 185 -7.80 4.35 -10.74
CA LEU A 185 -6.88 4.28 -11.87
C LEU A 185 -5.80 3.24 -11.58
N VAL A 186 -5.45 2.45 -12.58
CA VAL A 186 -4.28 1.55 -12.56
C VAL A 186 -3.19 2.19 -13.40
N VAL A 187 -2.05 2.45 -12.77
CA VAL A 187 -0.90 3.11 -13.41
C VAL A 187 0.27 2.14 -13.51
N ILE A 188 0.85 2.00 -14.72
CA ILE A 188 2.05 1.21 -14.97
C ILE A 188 3.02 2.08 -15.76
N GLY A 189 4.26 2.23 -15.27
CA GLY A 189 5.31 2.99 -15.98
C GLY A 189 4.95 4.45 -16.25
N GLY A 190 4.14 5.07 -15.38
CA GLY A 190 3.67 6.45 -15.57
C GLY A 190 2.45 6.61 -16.48
N GLN A 191 1.89 5.53 -17.03
CA GLN A 191 0.71 5.56 -17.89
C GLN A 191 -0.50 4.95 -17.19
N VAL A 192 -1.67 5.60 -17.32
CA VAL A 192 -2.96 5.02 -16.90
C VAL A 192 -3.34 3.93 -17.89
N VAL A 193 -3.35 2.68 -17.44
CA VAL A 193 -3.64 1.50 -18.29
C VAL A 193 -5.06 0.97 -18.11
N ALA A 194 -5.72 1.33 -17.00
CA ALA A 194 -7.11 1.00 -16.75
C ALA A 194 -7.73 2.00 -15.78
N ALA A 195 -9.05 2.19 -15.89
CA ALA A 195 -9.83 3.02 -14.98
C ALA A 195 -11.19 2.35 -14.72
N TYR A 196 -11.69 2.43 -13.50
CA TYR A 196 -13.04 1.98 -13.16
C TYR A 196 -13.62 2.80 -12.02
N ARG A 197 -14.94 2.97 -12.04
CA ARG A 197 -15.69 3.58 -10.95
C ARG A 197 -16.16 2.49 -9.99
N ARG A 198 -16.07 2.76 -8.69
CA ARG A 198 -16.70 1.96 -7.65
C ARG A 198 -17.85 2.75 -7.05
N THR A 199 -18.89 2.04 -6.67
CA THR A 199 -20.06 2.60 -5.98
C THR A 199 -20.24 1.81 -4.71
N ALA A 200 -20.35 2.50 -3.59
CA ALA A 200 -20.61 1.92 -2.29
C ALA A 200 -22.00 1.23 -2.30
N PRO A 201 -22.15 0.10 -1.61
CA PRO A 201 -23.46 -0.47 -1.34
C PRO A 201 -24.36 0.55 -0.63
N SER A 202 -25.68 0.43 -0.79
CA SER A 202 -26.62 1.27 -0.04
C SER A 202 -26.42 1.11 1.47
N GLY A 203 -26.11 2.20 2.16
CA GLY A 203 -25.89 2.21 3.62
C GLY A 203 -24.43 2.17 4.07
N GLU A 204 -23.46 2.19 3.15
CA GLU A 204 -22.02 2.41 3.38
C GLU A 204 -21.53 3.72 2.73
#